data_AF-A0A9D6QAC0-F1
#
_entry.id   AF-A0A9D6QAC0-F1
#
_cell.length_a   1.000
_cell.length_b   1.000
_cell.length_c   1.000
_cell.angle_alpha   90.00
_cell.angle_beta   90.00
_cell.angle_gamma   90.00
#
_symmetry.space_group_name_H-M   'P 1'
#
loop_
_entity.id
_entity.type
_entity.pdbx_description
1 polymer ?
#
loop_
_entity_poly.entity_id
_entity_poly.type
_entity_poly.pdbx_seq_one_letter_code
_entity_poly.pdbx_strand_id
1 'polypeptide(L)'
;MSRDIELLSEIRDLLQVMAEPALAQRDVKLRSSLRTVVGRSAKKARAVRLMDGSRAQSAIVKESGIDQGGLSRLVKALATAQLISADEKHPKLVVKVPSNFFDRDDADE
;
A
#
# COMPACT_ATOMS: atom_id res chain seq x y z
N MET A 1 23.24 -19.26 28.26
CA MET A 1 21.91 -18.65 28.08
C MET A 1 20.88 -19.60 28.67
N SER A 2 19.71 -19.11 29.10
CA SER A 2 18.67 -20.01 29.63
C SER A 2 18.08 -20.83 28.49
N ARG A 3 17.90 -22.14 28.69
CA ARG A 3 17.28 -23.07 27.73
C ARG A 3 15.90 -22.60 27.27
N ASP A 4 15.20 -21.86 28.12
CA ASP A 4 13.90 -21.25 27.81
C ASP A 4 14.01 -20.16 26.74
N ILE A 5 15.10 -19.38 26.74
CA ILE A 5 15.34 -18.31 25.75
C ILE A 5 15.67 -18.93 24.39
N GLU A 6 16.41 -20.03 24.38
CA GLU A 6 16.73 -20.80 23.17
C GLU A 6 15.45 -21.38 22.55
N LEU A 7 14.62 -22.05 23.36
CA LEU A 7 13.34 -22.58 22.90
C LEU A 7 12.39 -21.50 22.37
N LEU A 8 12.27 -20.35 23.06
CA LEU A 8 11.45 -19.24 22.58
C LEU A 8 11.96 -18.65 21.27
N SER A 9 13.28 -18.65 21.06
CA SER A 9 13.89 -18.19 19.80
C SER A 9 13.58 -19.17 18.67
N GLU A 10 13.72 -20.47 18.89
CA GLU A 10 13.37 -21.51 17.90
C GLU A 10 11.89 -21.47 17.51
N ILE A 11 10.98 -21.29 18.49
CA ILE A 11 9.55 -21.13 18.22
C ILE A 11 9.29 -19.87 17.40
N ARG A 12 9.90 -18.74 17.74
CA ARG A 12 9.77 -17.50 16.96
C ARG A 12 10.24 -17.70 15.53
N ASP A 13 11.37 -18.35 15.33
CA ASP A 13 11.97 -18.54 14.00
C ASP A 13 11.08 -19.48 13.15
N LEU A 14 10.53 -20.55 13.75
CA LEU A 14 9.55 -21.40 13.11
C LEU A 14 8.27 -20.62 12.72
N LEU A 15 7.75 -19.79 13.62
CA LEU A 15 6.59 -18.95 13.35
C LEU A 15 6.84 -17.96 12.21
N GLN A 16 8.05 -17.41 12.09
CA GLN A 16 8.42 -16.53 10.98
C GLN A 16 8.38 -17.27 9.64
N VAL A 17 9.04 -18.44 9.56
CA VAL A 17 9.05 -19.26 8.34
C VAL A 17 7.64 -19.69 7.94
N MET A 18 6.80 -20.05 8.92
CA MET A 18 5.41 -20.42 8.64
C MET A 18 4.54 -19.23 8.20
N ALA A 19 4.82 -18.02 8.69
CA ALA A 19 4.06 -16.82 8.37
C ALA A 19 4.46 -16.20 7.02
N GLU A 20 5.71 -16.37 6.57
CA GLU A 20 6.23 -15.79 5.33
C GLU A 20 5.32 -16.03 4.10
N PRO A 21 4.86 -17.26 3.79
CA PRO A 21 3.99 -17.50 2.64
C PRO A 21 2.65 -16.76 2.75
N ALA A 22 2.05 -16.74 3.94
CA ALA A 22 0.78 -16.07 4.19
C ALA A 22 0.91 -14.54 4.07
N LEU A 23 2.02 -13.98 4.55
CA LEU A 23 2.35 -12.56 4.41
C LEU A 23 2.61 -12.20 2.95
N ALA A 24 3.32 -13.04 2.19
CA ALA A 24 3.55 -12.85 0.77
C ALA A 24 2.24 -12.87 -0.04
N GLN A 25 1.36 -13.83 0.22
CA GLN A 25 0.03 -13.90 -0.42
C GLN A 25 -0.82 -12.68 -0.09
N ARG A 26 -0.80 -12.22 1.16
CA ARG A 26 -1.50 -10.99 1.57
C ARG A 26 -0.97 -9.78 0.82
N ASP A 27 0.36 -9.63 0.71
CA ASP A 27 0.97 -8.50 0.02
C ASP A 27 0.63 -8.50 -1.48
N VAL A 28 0.65 -9.68 -2.14
CA VAL A 28 0.19 -9.84 -3.53
C VAL A 28 -1.26 -9.39 -3.69
N LYS A 29 -2.15 -9.80 -2.77
CA LYS A 29 -3.57 -9.42 -2.79
C LYS A 29 -3.78 -7.91 -2.59
N LEU A 30 -3.01 -7.29 -1.70
CA LEU A 30 -3.10 -5.85 -1.46
C LEU A 30 -2.59 -5.07 -2.68
N ARG A 31 -1.48 -5.51 -3.28
CA ARG A 31 -0.92 -4.90 -4.50
C ARG A 31 -1.86 -5.04 -5.70
N SER A 32 -2.47 -6.19 -5.91
CA SER A 32 -3.46 -6.38 -6.99
C SER A 32 -4.70 -5.50 -6.76
N SER A 33 -5.21 -5.44 -5.53
CA SER A 33 -6.33 -4.55 -5.17
C SER A 33 -5.99 -3.08 -5.39
N LEU A 34 -4.77 -2.67 -5.03
CA LEU A 34 -4.29 -1.31 -5.25
C LEU A 34 -4.24 -0.97 -6.75
N ARG A 35 -3.77 -1.88 -7.59
CA ARG A 35 -3.74 -1.70 -9.05
C ARG A 35 -5.16 -1.57 -9.62
N THR A 36 -6.12 -2.34 -9.11
CA THR A 36 -7.53 -2.26 -9.50
C THR A 36 -8.17 -0.91 -9.13
N VAL A 37 -7.95 -0.41 -7.91
CA VAL A 37 -8.53 0.87 -7.45
C VAL A 37 -7.95 2.07 -8.19
N VAL A 38 -6.63 2.07 -8.41
CA VAL A 38 -5.94 3.15 -9.14
C VAL A 38 -6.25 3.10 -10.63
N GLY A 39 -6.33 1.90 -11.20
CA GLY A 39 -6.55 1.68 -12.63
C GLY A 39 -5.43 2.28 -13.48
N ARG A 40 -5.78 2.75 -14.68
CA ARG A 40 -4.82 3.31 -15.68
C ARG A 40 -4.57 4.82 -15.54
N SER A 41 -5.04 5.46 -14.46
CA SER A 41 -4.96 6.91 -14.33
C SER A 41 -3.60 7.36 -13.77
N ALA A 42 -2.81 8.06 -14.58
CA ALA A 42 -1.54 8.64 -14.17
C ALA A 42 -1.69 9.61 -12.98
N LYS A 43 -2.78 10.39 -12.94
CA LYS A 43 -3.08 11.31 -11.84
C LYS A 43 -3.36 10.57 -10.53
N LYS A 44 -4.16 9.49 -10.59
CA LYS A 44 -4.41 8.64 -9.41
C LYS A 44 -3.13 7.95 -8.93
N ALA A 45 -2.32 7.42 -9.85
CA ALA A 45 -1.04 6.79 -9.52
C ALA A 45 -0.10 7.79 -8.82
N ARG A 46 0.01 9.01 -9.35
CA ARG A 46 0.80 10.08 -8.73
C ARG A 46 0.27 10.47 -7.36
N ALA A 47 -1.05 10.60 -7.19
CA ALA A 47 -1.67 10.89 -5.91
C ALA A 47 -1.35 9.80 -4.88
N VAL A 48 -1.46 8.53 -5.26
CA VAL A 48 -1.15 7.38 -4.39
C VAL A 48 0.33 7.32 -4.00
N ARG A 49 1.25 7.66 -4.91
CA ARG A 49 2.69 7.76 -4.59
C ARG A 49 3.00 8.82 -3.51
N LEU A 50 2.14 9.82 -3.34
CA LEU A 50 2.29 10.88 -2.33
C LEU A 50 1.69 10.53 -0.95
N MET A 51 1.00 9.38 -0.84
CA MET A 51 0.32 8.94 0.39
C MET A 51 1.29 8.21 1.34
N ASP A 52 2.19 8.97 1.96
CA ASP A 52 3.14 8.49 2.97
C ASP A 52 2.71 8.79 4.42
N GLY A 53 1.57 9.47 4.60
CA GLY A 53 1.06 9.93 5.89
C GLY A 53 1.61 11.27 6.37
N SER A 54 2.51 11.91 5.62
CA SER A 54 3.02 13.25 5.95
C SER A 54 2.23 14.38 5.29
N ARG A 55 1.56 14.08 4.16
CA ARG A 55 0.84 15.06 3.36
C ARG A 55 -0.67 15.02 3.61
N ALA A 56 -1.25 16.21 3.78
CA ALA A 56 -2.69 16.36 3.78
C ALA A 56 -3.26 16.19 2.35
N GLN A 57 -4.54 15.80 2.24
CA GLN A 57 -5.21 15.66 0.94
C GLN A 57 -5.09 16.90 0.03
N SER A 58 -5.13 18.12 0.60
CA SER A 58 -4.99 19.36 -0.17
C SER A 58 -3.63 19.51 -0.86
N ALA A 59 -2.55 19.09 -0.22
CA ALA A 59 -1.22 19.06 -0.81
C ALA A 59 -1.13 18.01 -1.93
N ILE A 60 -1.72 16.82 -1.70
CA ILE A 60 -1.78 15.75 -2.69
C ILE A 60 -2.55 16.18 -3.94
N VAL A 61 -3.68 16.89 -3.81
CA VAL A 61 -4.43 17.46 -4.96
C VAL A 61 -3.51 18.35 -5.79
N LYS A 62 -2.83 19.29 -5.14
CA LYS A 62 -1.96 20.28 -5.80
C LYS A 62 -0.79 19.61 -6.55
N GLU A 63 -0.13 18.64 -5.92
CA GLU A 63 1.06 18.00 -6.48
C GLU A 63 0.73 16.93 -7.53
N SER A 64 -0.40 16.22 -7.40
CA SER A 64 -0.78 15.16 -8.33
C SER A 64 -1.60 15.64 -9.53
N GLY A 65 -2.20 16.82 -9.45
CA GLY A 65 -3.05 17.39 -10.50
C GLY A 65 -4.40 16.67 -10.68
N ILE A 66 -4.78 15.82 -9.72
CA ILE A 66 -6.13 15.27 -9.59
C ILE A 66 -7.06 16.35 -9.05
N ASP A 67 -8.35 16.30 -9.40
CA ASP A 67 -9.34 17.17 -8.78
C ASP A 67 -9.69 16.71 -7.35
N GLN A 68 -10.19 17.62 -6.51
CA GLN A 68 -10.52 17.34 -5.11
C GLN A 68 -11.58 16.24 -4.96
N GLY A 69 -12.61 16.22 -5.82
CA GLY A 69 -13.66 15.20 -5.80
C GLY A 69 -13.14 13.83 -6.26
N GLY A 70 -12.24 13.81 -7.23
CA GLY A 70 -11.50 12.65 -7.67
C GLY A 70 -10.62 12.06 -6.58
N LEU A 71 -9.87 12.91 -5.86
CA LEU A 71 -9.06 12.46 -4.73
C LEU A 71 -9.93 11.93 -3.60
N SER A 72 -11.00 12.62 -3.21
CA SER A 72 -11.87 12.18 -2.12
C SER A 72 -12.49 10.81 -2.42
N ARG A 73 -12.97 10.59 -3.65
CA ARG A 73 -13.47 9.27 -4.09
C ARG A 73 -12.38 8.21 -4.09
N LEU A 74 -11.17 8.55 -4.51
CA LEU A 74 -10.02 7.65 -4.49
C LEU A 74 -9.65 7.24 -3.06
N VAL A 75 -9.55 8.19 -2.14
CA VAL A 75 -9.26 7.95 -0.72
C VAL A 75 -10.31 7.04 -0.10
N LYS A 76 -11.61 7.30 -0.34
CA LYS A 76 -12.69 6.43 0.13
C LYS A 76 -12.63 5.01 -0.42
N ALA A 77 -12.32 4.86 -1.72
CA ALA A 77 -12.15 3.56 -2.35
C ALA A 77 -10.95 2.80 -1.75
N LEU A 78 -9.83 3.48 -1.52
CA LEU A 78 -8.65 2.92 -0.86
C LEU A 78 -8.93 2.55 0.61
N ALA A 79 -9.66 3.37 1.35
CA ALA A 79 -10.05 3.09 2.74
C ALA A 79 -10.97 1.87 2.82
N THR A 80 -11.96 1.78 1.94
CA THR A 80 -12.88 0.63 1.85
C THR A 80 -12.13 -0.66 1.53
N ALA A 81 -11.11 -0.59 0.67
CA ALA A 81 -10.23 -1.70 0.35
C ALA A 81 -9.12 -1.94 1.42
N GLN A 82 -9.11 -1.18 2.52
CA GLN A 82 -8.09 -1.26 3.58
C GLN A 82 -6.64 -1.08 3.08
N LEU A 83 -6.47 -0.28 2.02
CA LEU A 83 -5.17 -0.02 1.38
C LEU A 83 -4.45 1.20 1.97
N ILE A 84 -5.16 2.01 2.76
CA ILE A 84 -4.61 3.17 3.47
C ILE A 84 -4.92 3.12 4.97
N SER A 85 -4.20 3.93 5.75
CA SER A 85 -4.44 4.17 7.17
C SER A 85 -5.83 4.74 7.44
N ALA A 86 -6.31 4.56 8.68
CA ALA A 86 -7.59 5.11 9.14
C ALA A 86 -7.63 6.65 9.14
N ASP A 87 -6.47 7.33 9.23
CA ASP A 87 -6.42 8.77 8.99
C ASP A 87 -6.52 9.06 7.49
N GLU A 88 -7.74 9.35 7.04
CA GLU A 88 -7.99 9.76 5.66
C GLU A 88 -7.47 11.17 5.35
N LYS A 89 -7.24 12.02 6.35
CA LYS A 89 -6.74 13.40 6.13
C LYS A 89 -5.26 13.38 5.72
N HIS A 90 -4.50 12.48 6.33
CA HIS A 90 -3.10 12.21 6.01
C HIS A 90 -2.95 10.76 5.54
N PRO A 91 -3.46 10.45 4.33
CA PRO A 91 -3.51 9.08 3.87
C PRO A 91 -2.11 8.48 3.76
N LYS A 92 -1.94 7.29 4.31
CA LYS A 92 -0.72 6.49 4.24
C LYS A 92 -1.02 5.12 3.69
N LEU A 93 -0.30 4.68 2.65
CA LEU A 93 -0.43 3.32 2.15
C LEU A 93 -0.02 2.28 3.20
N VAL A 94 -0.79 1.20 3.28
CA VAL A 94 -0.50 0.05 4.15
C VAL A 94 0.62 -0.82 3.54
N VAL A 95 0.78 -0.80 2.21
CA VAL A 95 1.84 -1.53 1.51
C VAL A 95 2.88 -0.56 0.95
N LYS A 96 4.15 -0.96 1.02
CA LYS A 96 5.22 -0.24 0.31
C LYS A 96 5.19 -0.65 -1.15
N VAL A 97 5.07 0.33 -2.04
CA VAL A 97 5.15 0.11 -3.49
C VAL A 97 6.41 0.77 -4.05
N PRO A 98 7.12 0.11 -4.99
CA PRO A 98 8.22 0.75 -5.69
C PRO A 98 7.71 1.89 -6.58
N SER A 99 8.59 2.82 -6.94
CA SER A 99 8.23 3.99 -7.77
C SER A 99 7.64 3.57 -9.11
N ASN A 100 8.13 2.48 -9.71
CA ASN A 100 7.66 1.94 -10.99
C ASN A 100 6.40 1.06 -10.91
N PHE A 101 5.77 0.91 -9.73
CA PHE A 101 4.68 -0.05 -9.53
C PHE A 101 3.45 0.13 -10.46
N PHE A 102 3.17 1.38 -10.81
CA PHE A 102 2.07 1.75 -11.71
C PHE A 102 2.52 2.03 -13.15
N ASP A 103 3.81 1.89 -13.42
CA ASP A 103 4.30 2.00 -14.79
C ASP A 103 3.74 0.80 -15.56
N ARG A 104 3.38 1.03 -16.82
CA ARG A 104 2.86 -0.04 -17.65
C ARG A 104 3.99 -1.04 -17.86
N ASP A 105 3.67 -2.32 -17.68
CA ASP A 105 4.40 -3.37 -18.38
C ASP A 105 3.98 -3.24 -19.86
N ASP A 106 4.48 -2.21 -20.56
CA ASP A 106 4.46 -2.15 -22.02
C ASP A 106 5.51 -3.17 -22.50
N ALA A 107 5.19 -4.46 -22.36
CA ALA A 107 6.04 -5.58 -22.79
C ALA A 107 5.21 -6.75 -23.34
N ASP A 108 3.96 -6.51 -23.74
CA ASP A 108 3.16 -7.43 -24.57
C ASP A 108 2.65 -6.62 -25.78
N GLU A 109 3.55 -6.42 -26.76
CA GLU A 109 3.19 -6.36 -28.19
C GLU A 109 3.25 -7.79 -28.76
#